data_AF-A0A9E5UKY9-F1
#
_entry.id   AF-A0A9E5UKY9-F1
#
_cell.length_a   1.000
_cell.length_b   1.000
_cell.length_c   1.000
_cell.angle_alpha   90.00
_cell.angle_beta   90.00
_cell.angle_gamma   90.00
#
_symmetry.space_group_name_H-M   'P 1'
#
loop_
_entity.id
_entity.type
_entity.pdbx_description
1 polymer ?
#
loop_
_entity_poly.entity_id
_entity_poly.type
_entity_poly.pdbx_seq_one_letter_code
_entity_poly.pdbx_strand_id
1 'polypeptide(L)' 'MDTLSAAELLSALGHESRLAIFRVLVECGEAGMNASAIGEKVRLAPTTLSF' A
#
# COMPACT_ATOMS: atom_id res chain seq x y z
N MET A 1 14.35 -14.00 0.57
CA MET A 1 12.92 -14.32 0.48
C MET A 1 12.82 -15.72 -0.08
N ASP A 2 12.20 -16.65 0.63
CA ASP A 2 11.84 -17.94 0.03
C ASP A 2 10.50 -17.81 -0.72
N THR A 3 10.13 -18.84 -1.47
CA THR A 3 8.91 -18.81 -2.30
C THR A 3 7.63 -18.70 -1.47
N LEU A 4 7.59 -19.32 -0.28
CA LEU A 4 6.39 -19.34 0.55
C LEU A 4 6.13 -17.95 1.12
N SER A 5 7.15 -17.33 1.70
CA SER A 5 7.09 -15.97 2.21
C SER A 5 6.76 -14.96 1.10
N ALA A 6 7.31 -15.14 -0.12
CA ALA A 6 6.96 -14.30 -1.26
C ALA A 6 5.48 -14.41 -1.63
N ALA A 7 4.93 -15.62 -1.65
CA ALA A 7 3.52 -15.86 -1.92
C ALA A 7 2.61 -15.23 -0.85
N GLU A 8 3.00 -15.28 0.43
CA GLU A 8 2.26 -14.64 1.53
C GLU A 8 2.21 -13.11 1.37
N LEU A 9 3.34 -12.47 1.06
CA LEU A 9 3.38 -11.02 0.83
C LEU A 9 2.53 -10.60 -0.37
N LEU A 10 2.59 -11.35 -1.46
CA LEU A 10 1.79 -11.07 -2.65
C LEU A 10 0.29 -11.28 -2.37
N SER A 11 -0.06 -12.30 -1.60
CA SER A 11 -1.43 -12.51 -1.12
C SER A 11 -1.92 -11.33 -0.27
N ALA A 12 -1.07 -10.83 0.63
CA ALA A 12 -1.39 -9.65 1.44
C ALA A 12 -1.59 -8.38 0.59
N LEU A 13 -0.90 -8.25 -0.54
CA LEU A 13 -1.09 -7.16 -1.51
C LEU A 13 -2.34 -7.33 -2.38
N GLY A 14 -2.94 -8.52 -2.46
CA GLY A 14 -4.10 -8.82 -3.30
C GLY A 14 -5.38 -8.03 -2.95
N HIS A 15 -5.40 -7.31 -1.83
CA HIS A 15 -6.49 -6.42 -1.48
C HIS A 15 -6.37 -5.07 -2.21
N GLU A 16 -7.42 -4.65 -2.92
CA GLU A 16 -7.42 -3.47 -3.79
C GLU A 16 -6.81 -2.21 -3.13
N SER A 17 -7.26 -1.86 -1.92
CA SER A 17 -6.73 -0.71 -1.17
C SER A 17 -5.24 -0.82 -0.87
N ARG A 18 -4.76 -2.01 -0.47
CA ARG A 18 -3.34 -2.23 -0.14
C ARG A 18 -2.46 -2.16 -1.39
N LEU A 19 -2.95 -2.70 -2.51
CA LEU A 19 -2.26 -2.59 -3.80
C LEU A 19 -2.19 -1.12 -4.26
N ALA A 20 -3.27 -0.36 -4.13
CA ALA A 20 -3.30 1.05 -4.49
C ALA A 20 -2.29 1.88 -3.66
N ILE A 21 -2.25 1.66 -2.35
CA ILE A 21 -1.28 2.29 -1.43
C ILE A 21 0.15 1.89 -1.81
N PHE A 22 0.41 0.60 -2.01
CA PHE A 22 1.73 0.09 -2.38
C PHE A 22 2.25 0.73 -3.67
N ARG A 23 1.40 0.85 -4.70
CA ARG A 23 1.78 1.48 -5.97
C ARG A 23 2.15 2.96 -5.80
N VAL A 24 1.41 3.71 -4.97
CA VAL A 24 1.75 5.10 -4.67
C VAL A 24 3.11 5.19 -3.99
N LEU A 25 3.38 4.32 -3.01
CA LEU A 25 4.66 4.30 -2.31
C LEU A 25 5.83 3.95 -3.23
N VAL A 26 5.64 3.00 -4.15
CA VAL A 26 6.64 2.64 -5.17
C VAL A 26 6.95 3.83 -6.08
N GLU A 27 5.94 4.60 -6.50
CA GLU A 27 6.14 5.82 -7.30
C GLU A 27 6.88 6.92 -6.53
N CYS A 28 6.65 7.05 -5.22
CA CYS A 28 7.30 8.07 -4.39
C CYS A 28 8.77 7.74 -4.08
N GLY A 29 9.13 6.46 -4.10
CA GLY A 29 10.47 6.01 -3.75
C GLY A 29 10.86 6.38 -2.32
N GLU A 30 12.16 6.63 -2.09
CA GLU A 30 12.73 6.89 -0.77
C GLU A 30 12.19 8.17 -0.10
N ALA A 31 11.70 9.13 -0.88
CA ALA A 31 11.10 10.35 -0.34
C ALA A 31 9.80 10.05 0.44
N GLY A 32 9.12 8.95 0.10
CA GLY A 32 7.88 8.54 0.73
C GLY A 32 6.73 9.55 0.53
N MET A 33 5.64 9.35 1.27
CA MET A 33 4.48 10.22 1.26
C MET A 33 3.73 10.12 2.59
N ASN A 34 3.15 11.22 3.06
CA ASN A 34 2.33 11.20 4.27
C ASN A 34 1.06 10.34 4.05
N ALA A 35 0.67 9.56 5.06
CA ALA A 35 -0.50 8.69 4.97
C ALA A 35 -1.79 9.43 4.57
N SER A 36 -2.01 10.65 5.08
CA SER A 36 -3.16 11.49 4.69
C SER A 36 -3.18 11.80 3.18
N ALA A 37 -2.03 12.20 2.63
CA ALA A 37 -1.87 12.49 1.21
C ALA A 37 -2.04 11.24 0.32
N ILE A 38 -1.59 10.07 0.81
CA ILE A 38 -1.86 8.80 0.13
C ILE A 38 -3.37 8.56 0.07
N GLY A 39 -4.06 8.70 1.21
CA GLY A 39 -5.51 8.56 1.32
C GLY A 39 -6.29 9.41 0.34
N GLU A 40 -5.91 10.68 0.21
CA GLU A 40 -6.49 11.61 -0.76
C GLU A 40 -6.25 11.14 -2.21
N LYS A 41 -5.02 10.72 -2.54
CA LYS A 41 -4.63 10.30 -3.90
C LYS A 41 -5.37 9.03 -4.34
N VAL A 42 -5.59 8.08 -3.43
CA VAL A 42 -6.32 6.83 -3.73
C VAL A 42 -7.81 6.88 -3.34
N ARG A 43 -8.32 8.05 -2.91
CA ARG A 43 -9.71 8.30 -2.51
C ARG A 43 -10.23 7.33 -1.44
N LEU A 44 -9.37 6.99 -0.49
CA LEU A 44 -9.70 6.14 0.64
C LEU A 44 -10.16 6.98 1.84
N ALA A 45 -11.13 6.49 2.60
CA ALA A 45 -11.54 7.12 3.84
C ALA A 45 -10.36 7.07 4.84
N PRO A 46 -10.10 8.13 5.63
CA PRO A 46 -8.96 8.19 6.56
C PRO A 46 -8.87 6.99 7.50
N THR A 47 -10.02 6.46 7.94
CA THR A 47 -10.10 5.29 8.82
C THR A 47 -9.50 4.04 8.20
N THR A 48 -9.56 3.87 6.88
CA THR A 48 -9.05 2.67 6.19
C THR A 48 -7.52 2.61 6.08
N LEU A 49 -6.82 3.68 6.45
CA LEU A 49 -5.35 3.77 6.40
C LEU A 49 -4.68 3.48 7.75
N SER A 50 -5.45 3.41 8.83
CA SER A 50 -4.95 3.18 10.19
C SER A 50 -5.01 1.71 10.64
N PHE A 51 -5.37 0.79 9.73
CA PHE A 51 -5.49 -0.65 10.02
C PHE A 51 -4.27 -1.45 9.56
#